data_AF-A0A2M7BP10-F1
#
_entry.id   AF-A0A2M7BP10-F1
#
_cell.length_a   1.000
_cell.length_b   1.000
_cell.length_c   1.000
_cell.angle_alpha   90.00
_cell.angle_beta   90.00
_cell.angle_gamma   90.00
#
_symmetry.space_group_name_H-M   'P 1'
#
loop_
_entity.id
_entity.type
_entity.pdbx_description
1 polymer ?
#
loop_
_entity_poly.entity_id
_entity_poly.type
_entity_poly.pdbx_seq_one_letter_code
_entity_poly.pdbx_strand_id
1 'polypeptide(L)'
;MRKGAGKKSSPLDDIRPERWTSRFTTELLELLWVLEATVAGYPEQEKLLEAVIDGPCFRADEFPPVPDAMRKPPAAGLSNGHLFED
;
A
#
# COMPACT_ATOMS: atom_id res chain seq x y z
N MET A 1 -6.51 22.71 23.32
CA MET A 1 -5.27 22.51 22.52
C MET A 1 -4.53 23.84 22.41
N ARG A 2 -3.20 23.86 22.25
CA ARG A 2 -2.44 25.13 22.11
C ARG A 2 -2.83 25.81 20.80
N LYS A 3 -2.82 27.15 20.75
CA LYS A 3 -3.02 27.89 19.49
C LYS A 3 -1.95 27.42 18.48
N GLY A 4 -2.36 27.21 17.23
CA GLY A 4 -1.44 26.82 16.16
C GLY A 4 -0.29 27.82 16.07
N ALA A 5 0.94 27.33 16.11
CA ALA A 5 2.15 28.15 16.09
C ALA A 5 2.54 28.65 14.68
N GLY A 6 1.69 28.39 13.67
CA GLY A 6 1.90 28.76 12.27
C GLY A 6 1.31 30.12 11.89
N LYS A 7 1.84 30.71 10.81
CA LYS A 7 1.26 31.90 10.16
C LYS A 7 -0.10 31.52 9.57
N LYS A 8 -1.15 32.27 9.90
CA LYS A 8 -2.47 32.11 9.27
C LYS A 8 -2.34 32.43 7.79
N SER A 9 -2.47 31.40 6.96
CA SER A 9 -2.21 31.42 5.51
C SER A 9 -3.48 31.21 4.70
N SER A 10 -4.52 30.63 5.30
CA SER A 10 -5.78 30.29 4.63
C SER A 10 -6.97 30.26 5.60
N PRO A 11 -8.22 30.48 5.13
CA PRO A 11 -9.44 30.20 5.90
C PRO A 11 -9.54 28.77 6.45
N LEU A 12 -8.83 27.80 5.84
CA LEU A 12 -8.76 26.43 6.34
C LEU A 12 -8.09 26.33 7.71
N ASP A 13 -7.22 27.28 8.08
CA ASP A 13 -6.53 27.29 9.38
C ASP A 13 -7.49 27.51 10.57
N ASP A 14 -8.69 28.02 10.29
CA ASP A 14 -9.78 28.18 11.27
C ASP A 14 -10.56 26.88 11.48
N ILE A 15 -10.49 25.92 10.54
CA ILE A 15 -11.15 24.62 10.60
C ILE A 15 -10.22 23.62 11.27
N ARG A 16 -10.03 23.79 12.59
CA ARG A 16 -9.23 22.86 13.39
C ARG A 16 -9.99 22.40 14.63
N PRO A 17 -9.69 21.20 15.16
CA PRO A 17 -10.28 20.76 16.41
C PRO A 17 -9.88 21.68 17.56
N GLU A 18 -10.86 22.18 18.31
CA GLU A 18 -10.60 23.06 19.47
C GLU A 18 -10.22 22.26 20.73
N ARG A 19 -10.71 21.02 20.80
CA ARG A 19 -10.50 20.09 21.91
C ARG A 19 -10.13 18.70 21.40
N TRP A 20 -9.39 17.98 22.23
CA TRP A 20 -9.21 16.56 22.05
C TRP A 20 -10.50 15.85 22.47
N THR A 21 -11.18 15.23 21.50
CA THR A 21 -12.39 14.46 21.80
C THR A 21 -12.02 13.03 22.15
N SER A 22 -12.90 12.31 22.84
CA SER A 22 -12.71 10.87 23.10
C SER A 22 -12.53 10.08 21.82
N ARG A 23 -13.21 10.48 20.74
CA ARG A 23 -13.07 9.90 19.39
C ARG A 23 -11.64 9.94 18.88
N PHE A 24 -10.90 11.04 19.09
CA PHE A 24 -9.49 11.12 18.66
C PHE A 24 -8.59 10.16 19.41
N THR A 25 -8.88 9.88 20.70
CA THR A 25 -8.17 8.82 21.41
C THR A 25 -8.41 7.47 20.76
N THR A 26 -9.67 7.16 20.40
CA THR A 26 -9.99 5.91 19.71
C THR A 26 -9.27 5.80 18.37
N GLU A 27 -9.36 6.82 17.52
CA GLU A 27 -8.69 6.84 16.20
C GLU A 27 -7.16 6.73 16.33
N LEU A 28 -6.57 7.38 17.35
CA LEU A 28 -5.14 7.26 17.62
C LEU A 28 -4.76 5.83 18.05
N LEU A 29 -5.55 5.20 18.93
CA LEU A 29 -5.30 3.83 19.35
C LEU A 29 -5.42 2.85 18.19
N GLU A 30 -6.43 3.01 17.34
CA GLU A 30 -6.60 2.20 16.12
C GLU A 30 -5.38 2.31 15.20
N LEU A 31 -4.87 3.53 14.99
CA LEU A 31 -3.65 3.75 14.21
C LEU A 31 -2.44 3.05 14.86
N LEU A 32 -2.27 3.18 16.17
CA LEU A 32 -1.17 2.53 16.89
C LEU A 32 -1.24 1.01 16.79
N TRP A 33 -2.42 0.40 16.92
CA TRP A 33 -2.59 -1.03 16.77
C TRP A 33 -2.22 -1.54 15.37
N VAL A 34 -2.58 -0.80 14.33
CA VAL A 34 -2.18 -1.13 12.95
C VAL A 34 -0.67 -1.06 12.80
N LEU A 35 -0.03 -0.02 13.34
CA LEU A 35 1.42 0.14 13.29
C LEU A 35 2.14 -0.96 14.08
N GLU A 36 1.67 -1.29 15.28
CA GLU A 36 2.19 -2.37 16.11
C GLU A 36 2.08 -3.72 15.41
N ALA A 37 0.91 -4.05 14.85
CA ALA A 37 0.70 -5.28 14.10
C ALA A 37 1.60 -5.34 12.85
N THR A 38 1.78 -4.22 12.16
CA THR A 38 2.65 -4.12 10.98
C THR A 38 4.11 -4.42 11.36
N VAL A 39 4.63 -3.74 12.39
CA VAL A 39 6.01 -3.92 12.86
C VAL A 39 6.23 -5.33 13.42
N ALA A 40 5.25 -5.88 14.13
CA ALA A 40 5.31 -7.25 14.64
C ALA A 40 5.42 -8.31 13.52
N GLY A 41 4.91 -8.01 12.32
CA GLY A 41 4.99 -8.88 11.16
C GLY A 41 6.34 -8.86 10.42
N TYR A 42 7.18 -7.84 10.64
CA TYR A 42 8.42 -7.66 9.87
C TYR A 42 9.40 -8.83 9.96
N PRO A 43 9.65 -9.44 11.14
CA PRO A 43 10.59 -10.56 11.22
C PRO A 43 10.17 -11.78 10.38
N GLU A 44 8.87 -12.08 10.28
CA GLU A 44 8.39 -13.18 9.45
C GLU A 44 8.43 -12.82 7.95
N GLN A 45 8.16 -11.55 7.62
CA GLN A 45 8.30 -11.05 6.24
C GLN A 45 9.76 -11.07 5.76
N GLU A 46 10.71 -10.72 6.62
CA GLU A 46 12.14 -10.78 6.35
C GLU A 46 12.58 -12.23 6.07
N LYS A 47 12.22 -13.17 6.95
CA LYS A 47 12.50 -14.61 6.73
C LYS A 47 11.92 -15.12 5.42
N LEU A 48 10.69 -14.72 5.09
CA LEU A 48 10.06 -15.11 3.83
C LEU A 48 10.82 -14.54 2.63
N LEU A 49 11.22 -13.26 2.70
CA LEU A 49 11.96 -12.60 1.64
C LEU A 49 13.33 -13.28 1.43
N GLU A 50 14.05 -13.58 2.51
CA GLU A 50 15.30 -14.34 2.44
C GLU A 50 15.09 -15.70 1.77
N ALA A 51 14.06 -16.45 2.17
CA ALA A 51 13.75 -17.74 1.57
C ALA A 51 13.41 -17.65 0.07
N VAL A 52 12.77 -16.56 -0.37
CA VAL A 52 12.49 -16.31 -1.80
C VAL A 52 13.78 -15.99 -2.55
N ILE A 53 14.65 -15.16 -1.96
CA ILE A 53 15.94 -14.77 -2.57
C ILE A 53 16.87 -15.98 -2.70
N ASP A 54 16.92 -16.83 -1.68
CA ASP A 54 17.74 -18.05 -1.66
C ASP A 54 17.09 -19.21 -2.43
N GLY A 55 15.87 -19.01 -2.92
CA GLY A 55 15.13 -19.98 -3.70
C GLY A 55 15.79 -20.26 -5.07
N PRO A 56 15.61 -21.47 -5.62
CA PRO A 56 16.13 -21.79 -6.94
C PRO A 56 15.52 -20.89 -8.01
N CYS A 57 16.36 -20.25 -8.82
CA CYS A 57 15.94 -19.53 -10.01
C CYS A 57 15.98 -20.45 -11.24
N PHE A 58 14.98 -20.32 -12.11
CA PHE A 58 15.02 -20.93 -13.43
C PHE A 58 15.91 -20.11 -14.37
N ARG A 59 16.64 -20.81 -15.22
CA ARG A 59 17.40 -20.22 -16.33
C ARG A 59 16.51 -20.09 -17.56
N ALA A 60 16.90 -19.19 -18.47
CA ALA A 60 16.14 -18.95 -19.69
C ALA A 60 16.04 -20.17 -20.61
N ASP A 61 17.06 -21.03 -20.60
CA ASP A 61 17.13 -22.28 -21.36
C ASP A 61 16.29 -23.42 -20.76
N GLU A 62 15.74 -23.24 -19.56
CA GLU A 62 14.78 -24.18 -18.95
C GLU A 62 13.35 -23.99 -19.47
N PHE A 63 13.09 -22.91 -20.24
CA PHE A 63 11.78 -22.61 -20.80
C PHE A 63 11.76 -22.73 -22.33
N PRO A 64 10.60 -23.06 -22.94
CA PRO A 64 10.45 -22.98 -24.38
C PRO A 64 10.59 -21.52 -24.86
N PRO A 65 11.04 -21.29 -26.10
CA PRO A 65 11.13 -19.95 -26.66
C PRO A 65 9.75 -19.29 -26.68
N VAL A 66 9.68 -18.03 -26.21
CA VAL A 66 8.43 -17.26 -26.19
C VAL A 66 7.91 -17.09 -27.62
N PRO A 67 6.69 -17.58 -27.95
CA PRO A 67 6.11 -17.43 -29.28
C PRO A 67 5.92 -15.96 -29.67
N ASP A 68 6.15 -15.61 -30.93
CA ASP A 68 6.02 -14.23 -31.42
C ASP A 68 4.64 -13.60 -31.18
N ALA A 69 3.59 -14.42 -31.22
CA ALA A 69 2.23 -13.99 -30.92
C ALA A 69 2.06 -13.48 -29.47
N MET A 70 2.82 -14.04 -28.53
CA MET A 70 2.76 -13.72 -27.09
C MET A 70 3.62 -12.51 -26.71
N ARG A 71 4.49 -12.04 -27.62
CA ARG A 71 5.27 -10.80 -27.47
C ARG A 71 4.48 -9.55 -27.87
N LYS A 72 3.32 -9.71 -28.50
CA LYS A 72 2.43 -8.62 -28.87
C LYS A 72 1.46 -8.35 -27.71
N PRO A 73 1.08 -7.07 -27.45
CA PRO A 73 0.01 -6.79 -26.51
C PRO A 73 -1.28 -7.48 -26.96
N PRO A 74 -2.24 -7.71 -26.04
CA PRO A 74 -3.57 -8.17 -26.42
C PRO A 74 -4.14 -7.25 -27.52
N ALA A 75 -4.78 -7.83 -28.53
CA ALA A 75 -5.51 -7.03 -29.50
C ALA A 75 -6.50 -6.14 -28.74
N ALA A 76 -6.53 -4.84 -29.04
CA ALA A 76 -7.26 -3.80 -28.32
C ALA A 76 -8.80 -3.90 -28.42
N GLY A 77 -9.36 -5.11 -28.45
CA GLY A 77 -10.79 -5.39 -28.64
C GLY A 77 -11.38 -6.49 -27.75
N LEU A 78 -10.65 -6.97 -26.73
CA LEU A 78 -11.20 -7.93 -25.74
C LEU A 78 -11.40 -7.33 -24.33
N SER A 79 -11.22 -6.02 -24.16
CA SER A 79 -11.73 -5.35 -22.97
C SER A 79 -13.24 -5.12 -23.11
N ASN A 80 -14.04 -6.16 -22.87
CA ASN A 80 -15.38 -5.91 -22.33
C ASN A 80 -15.14 -5.28 -20.96
N GLY A 81 -15.15 -3.95 -20.91
CA GLY A 81 -14.84 -3.18 -19.72
C GLY A 81 -15.88 -3.41 -18.64
N HIS A 82 -15.60 -4.33 -17.71
CA HIS A 82 -16.33 -4.48 -16.45
C HIS A 82 -15.43 -5.09 -15.34
N LEU A 83 -14.12 -4.84 -15.35
CA LEU A 83 -13.24 -5.44 -14.32
C LEU A 83 -13.37 -4.77 -12.94
N PHE A 84 -14.00 -3.59 -12.84
CA PHE A 84 -14.10 -2.81 -11.59
C PHE A 84 -15.47 -2.17 -11.35
N GLU A 85 -16.55 -2.78 -11.82
CA GLU A 85 -17.90 -2.40 -11.39
C GLU A 85 -18.50 -3.53 -10.55
N ASP A 86 -18.39 -3.38 -9.22
CA ASP A 86 -19.34 -3.83 -8.20
C ASP A 86 -19.10 -3.00 -6.91
#